data_AF-A0A077XS81-F1
#
_entry.id   AF-A0A077XS81-F1
#
_cell.length_a   1.000
_cell.length_b   1.000
_cell.length_c   1.000
_cell.angle_alpha   90.00
_cell.angle_beta   90.00
_cell.angle_gamma   90.00
#
_symmetry.space_group_name_H-M   'P 1'
#
loop_
_entity.id
_entity.type
_entity.pdbx_description
1 polymer ?
#
loop_
_entity_poly.entity_id
_entity_poly.type
_entity_poly.pdbx_seq_one_letter_code
_entity_poly.pdbx_strand_id
1 'polypeptide(L)'
;MYNPFVPFTEEILNALLQDGKHFLVLQRFEWPRLNRATTFLVTPYAQIELAREHEQNLKEKEGKLLDISKDEGKVIALLKKETGYYLFLDRFKETNWNKRMLKVYERNIVNYLRSRSTFTRHDSIDINFTLKYGRLIAEVRAKDKSLDVAAFELIK
;
A
#
# COMPACT_ATOMS: atom_id res chain seq x y z
N MET A 1 -5.48 15.22 -0.28
CA MET A 1 -6.04 13.99 -0.91
C MET A 1 -5.90 12.85 0.10
N TYR A 2 -6.84 11.91 0.14
CA TYR A 2 -6.89 10.91 1.22
C TYR A 2 -5.91 9.75 1.00
N ASN A 3 -4.97 9.53 1.91
CA ASN A 3 -4.15 8.31 1.96
C ASN A 3 -4.47 7.57 3.26
N PRO A 4 -5.02 6.34 3.21
CA PRO A 4 -5.44 5.60 4.39
C PRO A 4 -4.27 5.02 5.18
N PHE A 5 -3.06 4.95 4.61
CA PHE A 5 -1.90 4.35 5.27
C PHE A 5 -1.31 5.27 6.34
N VAL A 6 -0.90 4.68 7.45
CA VAL A 6 -0.23 5.36 8.56
C VAL A 6 1.15 5.85 8.10
N PRO A 7 1.53 7.13 8.30
CA PRO A 7 2.89 7.58 8.02
C PRO A 7 3.89 6.80 8.88
N PHE A 8 4.99 6.34 8.30
CA PHE A 8 6.04 5.64 9.03
C PHE A 8 6.94 6.67 9.71
N THR A 9 7.17 6.51 11.01
CA THR A 9 7.97 7.42 11.82
C THR A 9 8.97 6.64 12.68
N GLU A 10 9.90 7.36 13.32
CA GLU A 10 10.89 6.73 14.20
C GLU A 10 10.23 6.11 15.43
N GLU A 11 9.16 6.72 15.95
CA GLU A 11 8.37 6.14 17.05
C GLU A 11 7.73 4.81 16.64
N ILE A 12 7.24 4.70 15.41
CA ILE A 12 6.71 3.44 14.88
C ILE A 12 7.83 2.42 14.71
N LEU A 13 8.99 2.81 14.17
CA LEU A 13 10.15 1.91 14.04
C LEU A 13 10.54 1.31 15.39
N ASN A 14 10.66 2.15 16.42
CA ASN A 14 11.00 1.73 17.77
C ASN A 14 9.94 0.78 18.36
N ALA A 15 8.65 1.08 18.17
CA ALA A 15 7.56 0.21 18.62
C ALA A 15 7.59 -1.16 17.91
N LEU A 16 7.88 -1.20 16.61
CA LEU A 16 7.99 -2.45 15.86
C LEU A 16 9.17 -3.31 16.35
N LEU A 17 10.29 -2.68 16.70
CA LEU A 17 11.44 -3.36 17.28
C LEU A 17 11.12 -3.96 18.65
N GLN A 18 10.41 -3.22 19.51
CA GLN A 18 9.94 -3.73 20.80
C GLN A 18 8.97 -4.91 20.64
N ASP A 19 8.15 -4.90 19.59
CA ASP A 19 7.26 -6.01 19.21
C ASP A 19 8.00 -7.20 18.54
N GLY A 20 9.33 -7.17 18.43
CA GLY A 20 10.13 -8.23 17.79
C GLY A 20 10.06 -8.26 16.26
N LYS A 21 9.60 -7.18 15.61
CA LYS A 21 9.53 -7.09 14.14
C LYS A 21 10.82 -6.51 13.58
N HIS A 22 11.82 -7.36 13.41
CA HIS A 22 13.18 -6.98 13.00
C HIS A 22 13.39 -6.94 11.48
N PHE A 23 12.45 -7.44 10.69
CA PHE A 23 12.55 -7.48 9.22
C PHE A 23 11.54 -6.54 8.59
N LEU A 24 11.99 -5.69 7.66
CA LEU A 24 11.11 -4.78 6.92
C LEU A 24 11.22 -5.06 5.44
N VAL A 25 10.09 -5.17 4.76
CA VAL A 25 10.05 -5.04 3.30
C VAL A 25 9.71 -3.60 2.96
N LEU A 26 10.66 -2.91 2.33
CA LEU A 26 10.49 -1.55 1.82
C LEU A 26 10.23 -1.62 0.32
N GLN A 27 9.07 -1.17 -0.12
CA GLN A 27 8.69 -1.21 -1.54
C GLN A 27 8.14 0.12 -2.03
N ARG A 28 8.29 0.40 -3.33
CA ARG A 28 7.74 1.59 -3.96
C ARG A 28 6.23 1.62 -3.79
N PHE A 29 5.72 2.77 -3.43
CA PHE A 29 4.31 2.98 -3.19
C PHE A 29 3.74 4.02 -4.14
N GLU A 30 2.71 3.62 -4.87
CA GLU A 30 1.98 4.49 -5.77
C GLU A 30 0.68 4.94 -5.11
N TRP A 31 0.51 6.26 -5.03
CA TRP A 31 -0.71 6.87 -4.56
C TRP A 31 -0.90 8.19 -5.29
N PRO A 32 -2.14 8.66 -5.54
CA PRO A 32 -2.26 9.85 -6.36
C PRO A 32 -1.66 11.08 -5.63
N ARG A 33 -1.04 11.97 -6.40
CA ARG A 33 -0.23 13.10 -5.93
C ARG A 33 1.02 12.74 -5.11
N LEU A 34 1.39 11.46 -4.99
CA LEU A 34 2.67 11.05 -4.42
C LEU A 34 3.61 10.63 -5.54
N ASN A 35 4.88 11.03 -5.42
CA ASN A 35 5.90 10.64 -6.38
C ASN A 35 6.39 9.23 -6.07
N ARG A 36 6.14 8.28 -6.98
CA ARG A 36 6.57 6.89 -6.84
C ARG A 36 8.07 6.74 -6.56
N ALA A 37 8.91 7.62 -7.13
CA ALA A 37 10.36 7.52 -6.97
C ALA A 37 10.82 7.82 -5.54
N THR A 38 10.01 8.55 -4.77
CA THR A 38 10.35 8.98 -3.40
C THR A 38 9.34 8.50 -2.36
N THR A 39 8.39 7.64 -2.74
CA THR A 39 7.35 7.17 -1.84
C THR A 39 7.42 5.66 -1.68
N PHE A 40 7.39 5.19 -0.43
CA PHE A 40 7.54 3.79 -0.08
C PHE A 40 6.50 3.32 0.94
N LEU A 41 6.19 2.03 0.86
CA LEU A 41 5.41 1.29 1.85
C LEU A 41 6.35 0.36 2.62
N VAL A 42 6.17 0.30 3.92
CA VAL A 42 6.97 -0.48 4.88
C VAL A 42 6.09 -1.57 5.44
N THR A 43 6.43 -2.82 5.16
CA THR A 43 5.73 -3.98 5.72
C THR A 43 6.63 -4.69 6.73
N PRO A 44 6.29 -4.67 8.03
CA PRO A 44 7.13 -5.25 9.07
C PRO A 44 6.81 -6.72 9.33
N TYR A 45 7.85 -7.49 9.63
CA TYR A 45 7.79 -8.92 9.89
C TYR A 45 8.64 -9.31 11.10
N ALA A 46 8.14 -10.26 11.88
CA ALA A 46 8.90 -10.90 12.96
C ALA A 46 9.77 -12.06 12.44
N GLN A 47 9.32 -12.75 11.39
CA GLN A 47 9.99 -13.91 10.81
C GLN A 47 10.58 -13.55 9.45
N ILE A 48 11.84 -13.94 9.22
CA ILE A 48 12.55 -13.64 7.97
C ILE A 48 11.94 -14.41 6.79
N GLU A 49 11.37 -15.58 7.03
CA GLU A 49 10.76 -16.44 6.01
C GLU A 49 9.57 -15.73 5.35
N LEU A 50 8.67 -15.15 6.15
CA LEU A 50 7.52 -14.37 5.66
C LEU A 50 7.96 -13.10 4.93
N ALA A 51 9.03 -12.46 5.42
CA ALA A 51 9.59 -11.28 4.80
C ALA A 51 10.22 -11.60 3.42
N ARG A 52 10.91 -12.74 3.32
CA ARG A 52 11.45 -13.27 2.06
C ARG A 52 10.35 -13.69 1.09
N GLU A 53 9.30 -14.33 1.59
CA GLU A 53 8.13 -14.68 0.76
C GLU A 53 7.51 -13.42 0.14
N HIS A 54 7.33 -12.36 0.93
CA HIS A 54 6.90 -11.06 0.41
C HIS A 54 7.89 -10.55 -0.64
N GLU A 55 9.18 -10.46 -0.33
CA GLU A 55 10.21 -9.97 -1.26
C GLU A 55 10.22 -10.73 -2.59
N GLN A 56 10.06 -12.06 -2.58
CA GLN A 56 10.00 -12.90 -3.78
C GLN A 56 8.78 -12.60 -4.67
N ASN A 57 7.71 -12.06 -4.07
CA ASN A 57 6.54 -11.60 -4.81
C ASN A 57 6.73 -10.20 -5.41
N LEU A 58 7.87 -9.53 -5.19
CA LEU A 58 8.18 -8.22 -5.76
C LEU A 58 8.83 -8.34 -7.14
N LYS A 59 8.50 -7.39 -8.03
CA LYS A 59 9.20 -7.24 -9.30
C LYS A 59 10.59 -6.65 -9.08
N GLU A 60 11.46 -6.82 -10.07
CA GLU A 60 12.79 -6.21 -10.04
C GLU A 60 12.68 -4.69 -9.77
N LYS A 61 13.46 -4.18 -8.82
CA LYS A 61 13.50 -2.75 -8.40
C LYS A 61 12.18 -2.22 -7.80
N GLU A 62 11.22 -3.09 -7.46
CA GLU A 62 9.99 -2.70 -6.79
C GLU A 62 10.21 -2.49 -5.28
N GLY A 63 11.07 -3.30 -4.66
CA GLY A 63 11.39 -3.16 -3.24
C GLY A 63 12.58 -4.02 -2.83
N LYS A 64 12.82 -4.07 -1.53
CA LYS A 64 13.88 -4.88 -0.91
C LYS A 64 13.54 -5.25 0.53
N LEU A 65 14.03 -6.39 0.97
CA LEU A 65 14.10 -6.78 2.37
C LEU A 65 15.23 -6.03 3.08
N LEU A 66 14.96 -5.61 4.32
CA LEU A 66 15.89 -4.97 5.23
C LEU A 66 15.87 -5.71 6.57
N ASP A 67 17.05 -5.90 7.14
CA ASP A 67 17.25 -6.45 8.49
C ASP A 67 17.62 -5.28 9.40
N ILE A 68 16.70 -4.84 10.25
CA ILE A 68 16.89 -3.62 11.06
C ILE A 68 18.12 -3.76 11.96
N SER A 69 18.47 -4.97 12.42
CA SER A 69 19.67 -5.18 13.24
C SER A 69 20.98 -4.76 12.54
N LYS A 70 20.97 -4.69 11.20
CA LYS A 70 22.10 -4.27 10.37
C LYS A 70 21.88 -2.93 9.67
N ASP A 71 20.62 -2.60 9.39
CA ASP A 71 20.22 -1.49 8.53
C ASP A 71 19.51 -0.33 9.26
N GLU A 72 19.38 -0.37 10.59
CA GLU A 72 18.68 0.65 11.39
C GLU A 72 19.07 2.08 11.01
N GLY A 73 20.38 2.39 10.98
CA GLY A 73 20.86 3.72 10.62
C GLY A 73 20.43 4.18 9.22
N LYS A 74 20.26 3.25 8.27
CA LYS A 74 19.75 3.56 6.92
C LYS A 74 18.26 3.87 6.96
N VAL A 75 17.48 3.11 7.74
CA VAL A 75 16.03 3.35 7.89
C VAL A 75 15.78 4.69 8.57
N ILE A 76 16.51 5.00 9.65
CA ILE A 76 16.44 6.30 10.33
C ILE A 76 16.84 7.44 9.39
N ALA A 77 17.88 7.25 8.58
CA ALA A 77 18.27 8.26 7.60
C ALA A 77 17.16 8.56 6.59
N LEU A 78 16.42 7.54 6.12
CA LEU A 78 15.27 7.71 5.21
C LEU A 78 14.09 8.46 5.84
N LEU A 79 13.95 8.42 7.17
CA LEU A 79 12.89 9.12 7.90
C LEU A 79 13.15 10.61 8.08
N LYS A 80 14.38 11.08 7.84
CA LYS A 80 14.72 12.50 7.96
C LYS A 80 13.98 13.31 6.90
N LYS A 81 13.29 14.38 7.33
CA LYS A 81 12.47 15.25 6.46
C LYS A 81 13.22 15.82 5.26
N GLU A 82 14.51 16.09 5.42
CA GLU A 82 15.38 16.68 4.39
C GLU A 82 15.62 15.76 3.19
N THR A 83 15.34 14.47 3.31
CA THR A 83 15.55 13.50 2.22
C THR A 83 14.50 13.57 1.12
N GLY A 84 13.34 14.17 1.39
CA GLY A 84 12.20 14.19 0.47
C GLY A 84 11.53 12.83 0.25
N TYR A 85 11.89 11.81 1.05
CA TYR A 85 11.24 10.51 1.05
C TYR A 85 9.99 10.48 1.93
N TYR A 86 8.97 9.76 1.48
CA TYR A 86 7.73 9.53 2.21
C TYR A 86 7.55 8.04 2.44
N LEU A 87 7.59 7.61 3.70
CA LEU A 87 7.40 6.22 4.08
C LEU A 87 6.02 6.07 4.75
N PHE A 88 5.31 5.02 4.39
CA PHE A 88 4.03 4.64 5.00
C PHE A 88 4.12 3.22 5.56
N LEU A 89 3.52 2.97 6.71
CA LEU A 89 3.37 1.63 7.26
C LEU A 89 2.26 0.89 6.53
N ASP A 90 2.42 -0.42 6.32
CA ASP A 90 1.40 -1.34 5.79
C ASP A 90 0.29 -1.58 6.82
N ARG A 91 -0.39 -0.49 7.20
CA ARG A 91 -1.46 -0.41 8.19
C ARG A 91 -2.34 0.78 7.88
N PHE A 92 -3.65 0.60 8.01
CA PHE A 92 -4.63 1.68 7.81
C PHE A 92 -4.86 2.49 9.08
N LYS A 93 -5.08 3.80 8.92
CA LYS A 93 -5.34 4.78 10.00
C LYS A 93 -6.67 4.56 10.72
N GLU A 94 -7.66 4.02 10.01
CA GLU A 94 -9.04 3.94 10.49
C GLU A 94 -9.71 2.66 9.96
N THR A 95 -10.69 2.14 10.70
CA THR A 95 -11.37 0.88 10.37
C THR A 95 -12.30 1.01 9.16
N ASN A 96 -12.90 2.19 8.97
CA ASN A 96 -13.80 2.50 7.85
C ASN A 96 -13.07 2.99 6.59
N TRP A 97 -11.75 2.81 6.51
CA TRP A 97 -10.91 3.31 5.42
C TRP A 97 -11.43 2.90 4.04
N ASN A 98 -11.93 1.67 3.90
CA ASN A 98 -12.45 1.15 2.63
C ASN A 98 -13.68 1.95 2.15
N LYS A 99 -14.67 2.17 3.03
CA LYS A 99 -15.84 3.03 2.71
C LYS A 99 -15.42 4.45 2.37
N ARG A 100 -14.42 4.99 3.08
CA ARG A 100 -13.91 6.34 2.84
C ARG A 100 -13.17 6.44 1.50
N MET A 101 -12.40 5.41 1.13
CA MET A 101 -11.75 5.29 -0.18
C MET A 101 -12.78 5.39 -1.30
N LEU A 102 -13.84 4.59 -1.24
CA LEU A 102 -14.92 4.61 -2.24
C LEU A 102 -15.54 6.00 -2.37
N LYS A 103 -15.84 6.65 -1.25
CA LYS A 103 -16.44 7.99 -1.25
C LYS A 103 -15.50 9.06 -1.81
N VAL A 104 -14.22 9.06 -1.42
CA VAL A 104 -13.27 10.11 -1.82
C VAL A 104 -12.89 9.97 -3.30
N TYR A 105 -12.78 8.74 -3.80
CA TYR A 105 -12.34 8.46 -5.17
C TYR A 105 -13.47 8.09 -6.13
N GLU A 106 -14.73 8.25 -5.72
CA GLU A 106 -15.92 7.83 -6.47
C GLU A 106 -15.84 8.23 -7.95
N ARG A 107 -15.52 9.50 -8.22
CA ARG A 107 -15.43 10.01 -9.60
C ARG A 107 -14.40 9.25 -10.44
N ASN A 108 -13.22 8.98 -9.88
CA ASN A 108 -12.13 8.30 -10.59
C ASN A 108 -12.49 6.82 -10.81
N ILE A 109 -13.06 6.18 -9.79
CA ILE A 109 -13.56 4.80 -9.84
C ILE A 109 -14.61 4.67 -10.95
N VAL A 110 -15.64 5.53 -10.95
CA VAL A 110 -16.72 5.51 -11.95
C VAL A 110 -16.17 5.72 -13.36
N ASN A 111 -15.24 6.66 -13.54
CA ASN A 111 -14.62 6.92 -14.84
C ASN A 111 -13.78 5.74 -15.34
N TYR A 112 -13.00 5.11 -14.45
CA TYR A 112 -12.23 3.92 -14.78
C TYR A 112 -13.15 2.78 -15.23
N LEU A 113 -14.18 2.47 -14.43
CA LEU A 113 -15.11 1.38 -14.74
C LEU A 113 -15.83 1.61 -16.08
N ARG A 114 -16.29 2.83 -16.36
CA ARG A 114 -16.96 3.14 -17.64
C ARG A 114 -16.04 3.03 -18.86
N SER A 115 -14.76 3.35 -18.72
CA SER A 115 -13.84 3.45 -19.86
C SER A 115 -12.98 2.20 -20.07
N ARG A 116 -12.77 1.39 -19.02
CA ARG A 116 -11.79 0.30 -19.02
C ARG A 116 -12.34 -1.04 -18.57
N SER A 117 -13.66 -1.17 -18.43
CA SER A 117 -14.29 -2.42 -18.02
C SER A 117 -15.58 -2.69 -18.80
N THR A 118 -16.14 -3.88 -18.61
CA THR A 118 -17.43 -4.28 -19.19
C THR A 118 -18.61 -3.97 -18.26
N PHE A 119 -18.38 -3.31 -17.11
CA PHE A 119 -19.44 -2.90 -16.19
C PHE A 119 -20.29 -1.79 -16.80
N THR A 120 -21.60 -1.87 -16.60
CA THR A 120 -22.59 -0.92 -17.10
C THR A 120 -23.27 -0.20 -15.94
N ARG A 121 -23.99 0.91 -16.23
CA ARG A 121 -24.76 1.65 -15.22
C ARG A 121 -25.87 0.84 -14.53
N HIS A 122 -26.27 -0.30 -15.11
CA HIS A 122 -27.30 -1.17 -14.57
C HIS A 122 -26.73 -2.27 -13.67
N ASP A 123 -25.41 -2.41 -13.64
CA ASP A 123 -24.74 -3.38 -12.79
C ASP A 123 -24.69 -2.83 -11.35
N SER A 124 -25.14 -3.63 -10.38
CA SER A 124 -24.92 -3.33 -8.96
C SER A 124 -23.49 -3.74 -8.62
N ILE A 125 -22.59 -2.76 -8.57
CA ILE A 125 -21.16 -2.98 -8.38
C ILE A 125 -20.84 -2.97 -6.89
N ASP A 126 -20.16 -4.02 -6.43
CA ASP A 126 -19.49 -4.08 -5.13
C ASP A 126 -17.99 -3.96 -5.33
N ILE A 127 -17.32 -3.19 -4.47
CA ILE A 127 -15.88 -2.96 -4.55
C ILE A 127 -15.30 -3.15 -3.17
N ASN A 128 -14.38 -4.11 -3.05
CA ASN A 128 -13.62 -4.35 -1.84
C ASN A 128 -12.13 -4.13 -2.09
N PHE A 129 -11.45 -3.46 -1.17
CA PHE A 129 -10.00 -3.29 -1.25
C PHE A 129 -9.32 -4.29 -0.32
N THR A 130 -8.40 -5.08 -0.87
CA THR A 130 -7.59 -6.06 -0.14
C THR A 130 -6.12 -5.75 -0.28
N LEU A 131 -5.36 -6.01 0.78
CA LEU A 131 -3.94 -5.70 0.86
C LEU A 131 -3.17 -7.01 0.91
N LYS A 132 -2.31 -7.23 -0.09
CA LYS A 132 -1.52 -8.46 -0.19
C LYS A 132 -0.10 -8.13 -0.62
N TYR A 133 0.88 -8.55 0.18
CA TYR A 133 2.29 -8.19 -0.02
C TYR A 133 2.47 -6.69 -0.29
N GLY A 134 1.84 -5.86 0.58
CA GLY A 134 1.81 -4.40 0.48
C GLY A 134 1.21 -3.81 -0.81
N ARG A 135 0.56 -4.62 -1.66
CA ARG A 135 -0.17 -4.16 -2.83
C ARG A 135 -1.65 -4.09 -2.49
N LEU A 136 -2.22 -2.90 -2.66
CA LEU A 136 -3.65 -2.70 -2.51
C LEU A 136 -4.34 -3.08 -3.83
N ILE A 137 -5.14 -4.14 -3.79
CA ILE A 137 -5.96 -4.63 -4.89
C ILE A 137 -7.40 -4.22 -4.65
N ALA A 138 -8.08 -3.77 -5.70
CA ALA A 138 -9.50 -3.55 -5.72
C ALA A 138 -10.16 -4.74 -6.41
N GLU A 139 -10.96 -5.48 -5.65
CA GLU A 139 -11.82 -6.55 -6.14
C GLU A 139 -13.17 -5.94 -6.49
N VAL A 140 -13.46 -5.81 -7.78
CA VAL A 140 -14.70 -5.24 -8.31
C VAL A 140 -15.59 -6.38 -8.78
N ARG A 141 -16.82 -6.46 -8.26
CA ARG A 141 -17.75 -7.54 -8.58
C ARG A 141 -19.13 -6.99 -8.95
N ALA A 142 -19.78 -7.61 -9.93
CA ALA A 142 -21.21 -7.41 -10.20
C ALA A 142 -21.80 -8.68 -10.81
N LYS A 143 -22.78 -9.31 -10.17
CA LYS A 143 -23.41 -10.58 -10.57
C LYS A 143 -22.40 -11.60 -11.13
N ASP A 144 -22.25 -11.66 -12.45
CA ASP A 144 -21.42 -12.64 -13.18
C ASP A 144 -20.09 -12.06 -13.69
N LYS A 145 -19.74 -10.84 -13.28
CA LYS A 145 -18.52 -10.12 -13.67
C LYS A 145 -17.62 -9.89 -12.45
N SER A 146 -16.33 -10.14 -12.62
CA SER A 146 -15.30 -9.82 -11.63
C SER A 146 -14.08 -9.19 -12.31
N LEU A 147 -13.48 -8.21 -11.64
CA LEU A 147 -12.26 -7.56 -12.07
C LEU A 147 -11.39 -7.28 -10.84
N ASP A 148 -10.20 -7.85 -10.82
CA ASP A 148 -9.16 -7.49 -9.86
C ASP A 148 -8.19 -6.53 -10.52
N VAL A 149 -8.01 -5.37 -9.90
CA VAL A 149 -7.13 -4.32 -10.42
C VAL A 149 -6.33 -3.71 -9.28
N ALA A 150 -5.11 -3.23 -9.57
CA ALA A 150 -4.38 -2.42 -8.60
C ALA A 150 -5.23 -1.20 -8.21
N ALA A 151 -5.40 -0.97 -6.90
CA ALA A 151 -6.27 0.10 -6.40
C ALA A 151 -5.85 1.47 -6.94
N PHE A 152 -4.54 1.70 -7.13
CA PHE A 152 -4.01 2.93 -7.72
C PHE A 152 -4.58 3.21 -9.13
N GLU A 153 -4.70 2.18 -9.99
CA GLU A 153 -5.25 2.34 -11.33
C GLU A 153 -6.72 2.77 -11.30
N LEU A 154 -7.46 2.33 -10.28
CA LEU A 154 -8.86 2.64 -10.09
C LEU A 154 -9.09 4.05 -9.52
N ILE A 155 -8.17 4.56 -8.70
CA ILE A 155 -8.33 5.82 -7.95
C ILE A 155 -7.52 7.00 -8.50
N LYS A 156 -6.65 6.80 -9.49
CA LYS A 156 -5.80 7.85 -10.06
C LYS A 156 -6.59 8.91 -10.84
#